data_AF-A0A2I0NAI3-F1
#
_entry.id   AF-A0A2I0NAI3-F1
#
_cell.length_a   1.000
_cell.length_b   1.000
_cell.length_c   1.000
_cell.angle_alpha   90.00
_cell.angle_beta   90.00
_cell.angle_gamma   90.00
#
_symmetry.space_group_name_H-M   'P 1'
#
loop_
_entity.id
_entity.type
_entity.pdbx_description
1 polymer ?
#
loop_
_entity_poly.entity_id
_entity_poly.type
_entity_poly.pdbx_seq_one_letter_code
_entity_poly.pdbx_strand_id
1 'polypeptide(L)'
;MEKLFKFLSKTLLITILSFAIGVMVNSYLKNGSFQFETSLLFDTTTLTIAGLAILLVGIYYLDKLTKGDSVPGATKGKSKTKDGKELEQYYSSRLINERELKTEKKFMYSLYNELKTKQDGVIIRAEYKANKLHVNMYKPIHTIIVGTTGSGKTTTYVSPSIQILSETVTKPSMIISDPKGELYDLHANKLALSGYDVQVIDLREPDKSARWNPLERAFDFYQRAHNLTNEILVHRGSHPNKFPKIQKMNSVTYGDEWYEFEHVAYPDKPTLKHAITAMHAKLKALAANEVEDIALTLCPVTGQDPMWSMGAQGFIKGILLAMLEDSLIPELGMTKERFNFYNMEKIASKRDISDSDTLVTLKNYFAGRDKLSVAASGG
;
A
#
# COMPACT_ATOMS: atom_id res chain seq x y z
N MET A 1 -13.09 48.33 2.67
CA MET A 1 -13.83 49.52 2.19
C MET A 1 -15.12 49.13 1.47
N GLU A 2 -15.08 48.41 0.34
CA GLU A 2 -16.27 48.11 -0.47
C GLU A 2 -17.37 47.28 0.24
N LYS A 3 -16.99 46.29 1.07
CA LYS A 3 -17.94 45.50 1.87
C LYS A 3 -18.65 46.33 2.96
N LEU A 4 -17.94 47.28 3.57
CA LEU A 4 -18.48 48.15 4.62
C LEU A 4 -19.50 49.14 4.03
N PHE A 5 -19.22 49.69 2.85
CA PHE A 5 -20.12 50.58 2.13
C PHE A 5 -21.41 49.86 1.68
N LYS A 6 -21.29 48.63 1.15
CA LYS A 6 -22.45 47.78 0.79
C LYS A 6 -23.31 47.40 2.00
N PHE A 7 -22.70 47.22 3.18
CA PHE A 7 -23.42 46.94 4.41
C PHE A 7 -24.20 48.18 4.91
N LEU A 8 -23.53 49.33 5.00
CA LEU A 8 -24.14 50.61 5.43
C LEU A 8 -25.28 51.06 4.50
N SER A 9 -25.10 50.89 3.18
CA SER A 9 -26.15 51.18 2.19
C SER A 9 -27.40 50.30 2.39
N LYS A 10 -27.22 49.01 2.66
CA LYS A 10 -28.35 48.08 2.87
C LYS A 10 -29.08 48.36 4.18
N THR A 11 -28.36 48.66 5.26
CA THR A 11 -28.99 49.00 6.55
C THR A 11 -29.80 50.29 6.44
N LEU A 12 -29.27 51.31 5.76
CA LEU A 12 -29.99 52.57 5.55
C LEU A 12 -31.30 52.37 4.76
N LEU A 13 -31.25 51.57 3.69
CA LEU A 13 -32.44 51.26 2.87
C LEU A 13 -33.51 50.55 3.70
N ILE A 14 -33.12 49.57 4.53
CA ILE A 14 -34.03 48.82 5.40
C ILE A 14 -34.70 49.75 6.41
N THR A 15 -33.94 50.64 7.05
CA THR A 15 -34.48 51.60 8.03
C THR A 15 -35.54 52.50 7.39
N ILE A 16 -35.27 53.02 6.19
CA ILE A 16 -36.23 53.87 5.46
C ILE A 16 -37.50 53.08 5.12
N LEU A 17 -37.36 51.84 4.66
CA LEU A 17 -38.50 51.00 4.29
C LEU A 17 -39.36 50.63 5.51
N SER A 18 -38.72 50.28 6.64
CA SER A 18 -39.41 49.99 7.90
C SER A 18 -40.19 51.21 8.42
N PHE A 19 -39.64 52.41 8.25
CA PHE A 19 -40.31 53.65 8.62
C PHE A 19 -41.51 53.96 7.72
N ALA A 20 -41.36 53.78 6.41
CA ALA A 20 -42.47 53.93 5.46
C ALA A 20 -43.63 52.94 5.76
N ILE A 21 -43.30 51.70 6.10
CA ILE A 21 -44.29 50.70 6.53
C ILE A 21 -44.97 51.13 7.83
N GLY A 22 -44.22 51.63 8.82
CA GLY A 22 -44.77 52.13 10.08
C GLY A 22 -45.76 53.29 9.88
N VAL A 23 -45.48 54.20 8.95
CA VAL A 23 -46.39 55.30 8.59
C VAL A 23 -47.64 54.75 7.90
N MET A 24 -47.47 53.81 6.97
CA MET A 24 -48.58 53.23 6.20
C MET A 24 -49.55 52.43 7.09
N VAL A 25 -49.01 51.64 8.02
CA VAL A 25 -49.81 50.86 8.98
C VAL A 25 -50.53 51.78 9.98
N ASN A 26 -49.85 52.80 10.49
CA ASN A 26 -50.48 53.75 11.42
C ASN A 26 -51.56 54.61 10.74
N SER A 27 -51.33 55.02 9.49
CA SER A 27 -52.32 55.70 8.65
C SER A 27 -53.60 54.87 8.49
N TYR A 28 -53.45 53.57 8.20
CA TYR A 28 -54.57 52.65 8.10
C TYR A 28 -55.32 52.46 9.43
N LEU A 29 -54.59 52.33 10.55
CA LEU A 29 -55.16 52.12 11.88
C LEU A 29 -55.95 53.35 12.39
N LYS A 30 -55.50 54.57 12.09
CA LYS A 30 -56.16 55.80 12.57
C LYS A 30 -57.27 56.29 11.65
N ASN A 31 -57.08 56.21 10.33
CA ASN A 31 -57.96 56.87 9.35
C ASN A 31 -58.75 55.89 8.47
N GLY A 32 -58.58 54.57 8.64
CA GLY A 32 -59.28 53.53 7.87
C GLY A 32 -58.99 53.53 6.36
N SER A 33 -58.09 54.40 5.90
CA SER A 33 -57.68 54.57 4.51
C SER A 33 -56.22 55.05 4.45
N PHE A 34 -55.50 54.72 3.38
CA PHE A 34 -54.10 55.10 3.23
C PHE A 34 -53.97 56.55 2.79
N GLN A 35 -53.90 57.46 3.74
CA GLN A 35 -53.63 58.89 3.49
C GLN A 35 -52.29 59.30 4.13
N PHE A 36 -51.47 60.01 3.36
CA PHE A 36 -50.16 60.46 3.82
C PHE A 36 -50.31 61.82 4.53
N GLU A 37 -50.29 61.80 5.86
CA GLU A 37 -50.22 63.01 6.67
C GLU A 37 -48.84 63.14 7.31
N THR A 38 -48.26 64.34 7.26
CA THR A 38 -46.92 64.62 7.80
C THR A 38 -46.85 64.53 9.33
N SER A 39 -48.00 64.61 10.01
CA SER A 39 -48.16 64.43 11.45
C SER A 39 -47.89 62.99 11.92
N LEU A 40 -48.08 61.99 11.05
CA LEU A 40 -47.90 60.57 11.38
C LEU A 40 -46.43 60.14 11.41
N LEU A 41 -45.51 60.96 10.87
CA LEU A 41 -44.08 60.62 10.79
C LEU A 41 -43.43 60.53 12.18
N PHE A 42 -43.84 61.37 13.14
CA PHE A 42 -43.25 61.41 14.49
C PHE A 42 -44.20 60.85 15.57
N ASP A 43 -45.25 60.16 15.15
CA ASP A 43 -46.23 59.59 16.05
C ASP A 43 -45.66 58.35 16.77
N THR A 44 -45.97 58.21 18.06
CA THR A 44 -45.36 57.20 18.94
C THR A 44 -45.64 55.77 18.45
N THR A 45 -46.81 55.52 17.85
CA THR A 45 -47.17 54.22 17.27
C THR A 45 -46.39 53.93 15.98
N THR A 46 -46.15 54.91 15.12
CA THR A 46 -45.28 54.75 13.93
C THR A 46 -43.84 54.44 14.32
N LEU A 47 -43.29 55.15 15.32
CA LEU A 47 -41.91 54.92 15.78
C LEU A 47 -41.73 53.55 16.43
N THR A 48 -42.73 53.08 17.20
CA THR A 48 -42.70 51.74 17.82
C THR A 48 -42.84 50.62 16.80
N ILE A 49 -43.73 50.75 15.81
CA ILE A 49 -43.87 49.77 14.72
C ILE A 49 -42.60 49.72 13.86
N ALA A 50 -42.04 50.88 13.50
CA ALA A 50 -40.81 50.96 12.74
C ALA A 50 -39.62 50.35 13.52
N GLY A 51 -39.53 50.64 14.82
CA GLY A 51 -38.50 50.06 15.71
C GLY A 51 -38.59 48.54 15.81
N LEU A 52 -39.79 47.98 15.96
CA LEU A 52 -40.01 46.53 15.97
C LEU A 52 -39.63 45.87 14.63
N ALA A 53 -39.97 46.50 13.51
CA ALA A 53 -39.60 46.00 12.18
C ALA A 53 -38.08 45.96 11.98
N ILE A 54 -37.36 47.00 12.41
CA ILE A 54 -35.89 47.03 12.36
C ILE A 54 -35.29 45.93 13.24
N LEU A 55 -35.85 45.72 14.43
CA LEU A 55 -35.37 44.70 15.37
C LEU A 55 -35.56 43.28 14.81
N LEU A 56 -36.71 43.00 14.17
CA LEU A 56 -36.95 41.71 13.49
C LEU A 56 -35.99 41.47 12.33
N VAL A 57 -35.71 42.50 11.51
CA VAL A 57 -34.71 42.39 10.43
C VAL A 57 -33.31 42.19 11.00
N GLY A 58 -32.98 42.86 12.11
CA GLY A 58 -31.74 42.66 12.85
C GLY A 58 -31.56 41.21 13.31
N ILE A 59 -32.60 40.62 13.91
CA ILE A 59 -32.60 39.20 14.32
C ILE A 59 -32.42 38.27 13.12
N TYR A 60 -33.10 38.53 11.99
CA TYR A 60 -32.94 37.74 10.76
C TYR A 60 -31.49 37.76 10.23
N TYR A 61 -30.85 38.93 10.20
CA TYR A 61 -29.45 39.03 9.78
C TYR A 61 -28.48 38.42 10.79
N LEU A 62 -28.80 38.49 12.09
CA LEU A 62 -28.00 37.85 13.15
C LEU A 62 -28.06 36.32 13.02
N ASP A 63 -29.23 35.73 12.77
CA ASP A 63 -29.39 34.28 12.49
C ASP A 63 -28.62 33.86 11.23
N LYS A 64 -28.58 34.73 10.21
CA LYS A 64 -27.82 34.48 8.97
C LYS A 64 -26.30 34.63 9.15
N LEU A 65 -25.84 35.47 10.09
CA LEU A 65 -24.43 35.62 10.42
C LEU A 65 -23.92 34.48 11.31
N THR A 66 -24.74 33.94 12.20
CA THR A 66 -24.39 32.79 13.04
C THR A 66 -24.48 31.47 12.28
N LYS A 67 -25.38 31.35 11.29
CA LYS A 67 -25.41 30.26 10.31
C LYS A 67 -24.66 30.65 9.04
N GLY A 68 -23.33 30.68 9.09
CA GLY A 68 -22.50 30.90 7.90
C GLY A 68 -22.83 29.87 6.81
N ASP A 69 -23.23 30.33 5.62
CA ASP A 69 -23.56 29.61 4.37
C ASP A 69 -23.73 28.08 4.48
N SER A 70 -24.57 27.64 5.41
CA SER A 70 -24.87 26.23 5.61
C SER A 70 -26.00 25.87 4.66
N VAL A 71 -25.62 25.24 3.56
CA VAL A 71 -26.54 24.58 2.62
C VAL A 71 -27.50 23.67 3.41
N PRO A 72 -28.83 23.72 3.19
CA PRO A 72 -29.78 22.90 3.93
C PRO A 72 -29.50 21.41 3.64
N GLY A 73 -29.18 20.61 4.67
CA GLY A 73 -29.08 19.14 4.56
C GLY A 73 -27.88 18.46 5.22
N ALA A 74 -26.91 19.20 5.79
CA ALA A 74 -25.75 18.58 6.44
C ALA A 74 -26.03 18.23 7.92
N THR A 75 -26.56 17.05 8.20
CA THR A 75 -26.63 16.51 9.57
C THR A 75 -25.24 16.07 10.01
N LYS A 76 -24.63 16.79 10.96
CA LYS A 76 -23.30 16.47 11.53
C LYS A 76 -23.42 15.32 12.54
N GLY A 77 -23.22 14.08 12.09
CA GLY A 77 -23.08 12.92 12.98
C GLY A 77 -21.67 12.82 13.55
N LYS A 78 -21.54 12.76 14.89
CA LYS A 78 -20.27 12.53 15.59
C LYS A 78 -20.16 11.04 15.97
N SER A 79 -19.06 10.40 15.60
CA SER A 79 -18.71 9.04 16.07
C SER A 79 -17.36 9.08 16.79
N LYS A 80 -17.08 8.12 17.69
CA LYS A 80 -15.81 8.01 18.42
C LYS A 80 -15.03 6.77 17.98
N THR A 81 -13.71 6.87 17.85
CA THR A 81 -12.83 5.70 17.70
C THR A 81 -12.80 4.87 19.00
N LYS A 82 -12.23 3.65 18.94
CA LYS A 82 -11.94 2.81 20.11
C LYS A 82 -11.11 3.55 21.19
N ASP A 83 -10.31 4.54 20.78
CA ASP A 83 -9.49 5.40 21.65
C ASP A 83 -10.19 6.70 22.08
N GLY A 84 -11.50 6.83 21.83
CA GLY A 84 -12.29 7.99 22.26
C GLY A 84 -12.09 9.26 21.44
N LYS A 85 -11.29 9.25 20.36
CA LYS A 85 -11.15 10.41 19.47
C LYS A 85 -12.41 10.56 18.62
N GLU A 86 -12.98 11.76 18.62
CA GLU A 86 -14.11 12.10 17.75
C GLU A 86 -13.66 12.05 16.28
N LEU A 87 -14.28 11.17 15.49
CA LEU A 87 -14.20 11.14 14.05
C LEU A 87 -15.41 11.88 13.49
N GLU A 88 -15.15 12.93 12.71
CA GLU A 88 -16.18 13.50 11.83
C GLU A 88 -16.53 12.47 10.76
N GLN A 89 -17.71 11.88 10.89
CA GLN A 89 -18.22 10.93 9.93
C GLN A 89 -18.82 11.73 8.77
N TYR A 90 -18.11 11.77 7.64
CA TYR A 90 -18.58 12.39 6.42
C TYR A 90 -19.76 11.57 5.84
N TYR A 91 -20.96 11.75 6.40
CA TYR A 91 -22.22 11.23 5.83
C TYR A 91 -22.79 12.11 4.71
N SER A 92 -22.11 13.18 4.32
CA SER A 92 -22.57 13.96 3.18
C SER A 92 -22.18 13.24 1.89
N SER A 93 -23.13 12.49 1.32
CA SER A 93 -23.12 12.04 -0.08
C SER A 93 -23.22 13.25 -1.04
N ARG A 94 -22.30 14.20 -0.91
CA ARG A 94 -22.18 15.33 -1.81
C ARG A 94 -21.13 15.01 -2.85
N LEU A 95 -21.41 15.38 -4.09
CA LEU A 95 -20.41 15.32 -5.15
C LEU A 95 -19.32 16.36 -4.87
N ILE A 96 -18.07 15.95 -5.08
CA ILE A 96 -16.90 16.83 -4.98
C ILE A 96 -16.96 17.81 -6.17
N ASN A 97 -16.70 19.09 -5.93
CA ASN A 97 -16.65 20.09 -7.00
C ASN A 97 -15.22 20.33 -7.52
N GLU A 98 -15.11 20.92 -8.72
CA GLU A 98 -13.80 21.16 -9.37
C GLU A 98 -12.90 22.12 -8.57
N ARG A 99 -13.50 23.04 -7.80
CA ARG A 99 -12.76 23.98 -6.96
C ARG A 99 -12.04 23.23 -5.84
N GLU A 100 -12.75 22.36 -5.13
CA GLU A 100 -12.20 21.53 -4.07
C GLU A 100 -11.07 20.63 -4.57
N LEU A 101 -11.27 19.98 -5.74
CA LEU A 101 -10.22 19.18 -6.38
C LEU A 101 -8.93 19.96 -6.61
N LYS A 102 -8.99 21.27 -6.87
CA LYS A 102 -7.81 22.11 -7.13
C LYS A 102 -7.22 22.74 -5.86
N THR A 103 -8.05 23.07 -4.87
CA THR A 103 -7.62 23.86 -3.71
C THR A 103 -7.32 23.03 -2.47
N GLU A 104 -7.99 21.88 -2.29
CA GLU A 104 -7.77 21.06 -1.10
C GLU A 104 -6.52 20.19 -1.25
N LYS A 105 -5.58 20.34 -0.31
CA LYS A 105 -4.31 19.60 -0.31
C LYS A 105 -4.49 18.08 -0.35
N LYS A 106 -5.60 17.55 0.20
CA LYS A 106 -5.88 16.11 0.25
C LYS A 106 -6.04 15.47 -1.13
N PHE A 107 -6.41 16.25 -2.16
CA PHE A 107 -6.59 15.78 -3.52
C PHE A 107 -5.35 15.93 -4.41
N MET A 108 -4.20 16.28 -3.79
CA MET A 108 -2.86 16.25 -4.39
C MET A 108 -2.85 16.71 -5.86
N TYR A 109 -3.49 17.84 -6.12
CA TYR A 109 -3.66 18.34 -7.47
C TYR A 109 -2.32 18.66 -8.12
N SER A 110 -2.14 18.22 -9.36
CA SER A 110 -0.97 18.52 -10.19
C SER A 110 -1.32 18.50 -11.67
N LEU A 111 -0.55 19.22 -12.47
CA LEU A 111 -0.48 18.94 -13.90
C LEU A 111 0.45 17.75 -14.15
N TYR A 112 0.20 17.00 -15.23
CA TYR A 112 1.01 15.83 -15.59
C TYR A 112 2.49 16.15 -15.76
N ASN A 113 2.82 17.28 -16.40
CA ASN A 113 4.20 17.74 -16.60
C ASN A 113 4.92 18.15 -15.31
N GLU A 114 4.18 18.37 -14.21
CA GLU A 114 4.72 18.75 -12.91
C GLU A 114 4.89 17.55 -11.96
N LEU A 115 4.44 16.35 -12.36
CA LEU A 115 4.44 15.14 -11.53
C LEU A 115 5.83 14.74 -11.04
N LYS A 116 6.90 15.09 -11.79
CA LYS A 116 8.30 14.79 -11.43
C LYS A 116 8.74 15.35 -10.08
N THR A 117 7.95 16.27 -9.51
CA THR A 117 8.19 16.89 -8.19
C THR A 117 7.12 16.53 -7.15
N LYS A 118 6.18 15.65 -7.49
CA LYS A 118 5.03 15.29 -6.66
C LYS A 118 5.13 13.86 -6.17
N GLN A 119 4.74 13.68 -4.91
CA GLN A 119 4.55 12.37 -4.29
C GLN A 119 3.44 11.59 -5.01
N ASP A 120 3.54 10.27 -5.01
CA ASP A 120 2.53 9.38 -5.56
C ASP A 120 1.32 9.20 -4.62
N GLY A 121 0.28 8.58 -5.16
CA GLY A 121 -0.94 8.28 -4.44
C GLY A 121 -1.94 7.54 -5.31
N VAL A 122 -3.13 7.30 -4.76
CA VAL A 122 -4.23 6.71 -5.52
C VAL A 122 -4.75 7.74 -6.50
N ILE A 123 -4.70 7.45 -7.80
CA ILE A 123 -5.29 8.32 -8.82
C ILE A 123 -6.81 8.26 -8.65
N ILE A 124 -7.42 9.42 -8.41
CA ILE A 124 -8.89 9.54 -8.29
C ILE A 124 -9.50 10.26 -9.49
N ARG A 125 -8.70 11.04 -10.23
CA ARG A 125 -9.12 11.70 -11.47
C ARG A 125 -7.91 12.04 -12.34
N ALA A 126 -8.04 11.79 -13.63
CA ALA A 126 -7.16 12.29 -14.68
C ALA A 126 -8.04 12.84 -15.81
N GLU A 127 -8.01 14.15 -16.05
CA GLU A 127 -8.87 14.81 -17.04
C GLU A 127 -8.06 15.70 -17.96
N TYR A 128 -8.24 15.52 -19.28
CA TYR A 128 -7.62 16.36 -20.29
C TYR A 128 -8.49 17.59 -20.56
N LYS A 129 -8.02 18.79 -20.17
CA LYS A 129 -8.76 20.05 -20.32
C LYS A 129 -7.81 21.16 -20.72
N ALA A 130 -8.23 22.01 -21.68
CA ALA A 130 -7.41 23.14 -22.17
C ALA A 130 -5.98 22.75 -22.54
N ASN A 131 -5.82 21.63 -23.28
CA ASN A 131 -4.54 21.08 -23.72
C ASN A 131 -3.58 20.67 -22.59
N LYS A 132 -4.11 20.39 -21.40
CA LYS A 132 -3.35 19.98 -20.21
C LYS A 132 -4.04 18.79 -19.54
N LEU A 133 -3.24 17.83 -19.07
CA LEU A 133 -3.73 16.72 -18.26
C LEU A 133 -3.70 17.11 -16.79
N HIS A 134 -4.88 17.27 -16.20
CA HIS A 134 -5.09 17.56 -14.80
C HIS A 134 -5.19 16.25 -14.02
N VAL A 135 -4.34 16.08 -13.01
CA VAL A 135 -4.26 14.88 -12.20
C VAL A 135 -4.61 15.21 -10.75
N ASN A 136 -5.44 14.37 -10.15
CA ASN A 136 -5.74 14.38 -8.73
C ASN A 136 -5.42 13.02 -8.15
N MET A 137 -4.64 13.04 -7.07
CA MET A 137 -4.30 11.85 -6.30
C MET A 137 -4.81 11.98 -4.87
N TYR A 138 -4.97 10.86 -4.21
CA TYR A 138 -5.26 10.80 -2.79
C TYR A 138 -4.15 10.03 -2.07
N LYS A 139 -4.01 10.25 -0.77
CA LYS A 139 -3.01 9.50 0.02
C LYS A 139 -3.13 7.99 -0.24
N PRO A 140 -2.01 7.24 -0.24
CA PRO A 140 -2.02 5.79 -0.49
C PRO A 140 -2.99 5.06 0.46
N ILE A 141 -4.04 4.47 -0.11
CA ILE A 141 -5.03 3.63 0.58
C ILE A 141 -5.43 2.48 -0.33
N HIS A 142 -5.83 1.35 0.25
CA HIS A 142 -6.39 0.25 -0.53
C HIS A 142 -7.66 0.71 -1.25
N THR A 143 -7.70 0.49 -2.57
CA THR A 143 -8.74 1.03 -3.45
C THR A 143 -9.32 -0.09 -4.29
N ILE A 144 -10.65 -0.10 -4.40
CA ILE A 144 -11.38 -0.99 -5.30
C ILE A 144 -11.96 -0.17 -6.45
N ILE A 145 -11.69 -0.58 -7.69
CA ILE A 145 -12.29 0.01 -8.89
C ILE A 145 -13.33 -0.97 -9.42
N VAL A 146 -14.60 -0.54 -9.41
CA VAL A 146 -15.73 -1.35 -9.86
C VAL A 146 -16.21 -0.86 -11.22
N GLY A 147 -16.39 -1.78 -12.15
CA GLY A 147 -16.94 -1.50 -13.47
C GLY A 147 -17.28 -2.80 -14.20
N THR A 148 -18.28 -2.76 -15.07
CA THR A 148 -18.71 -3.92 -15.87
C THR A 148 -17.70 -4.24 -16.98
N THR A 149 -17.82 -5.40 -17.62
CA THR A 149 -17.02 -5.71 -18.83
C THR A 149 -17.38 -4.73 -19.94
N GLY A 150 -16.38 -4.22 -20.66
CA GLY A 150 -16.57 -3.20 -21.70
C GLY A 150 -16.71 -1.77 -21.17
N SER A 151 -16.73 -1.53 -19.85
CA SER A 151 -16.83 -0.17 -19.28
C SER A 151 -15.54 0.65 -19.37
N GLY A 152 -14.50 0.12 -20.03
CA GLY A 152 -13.23 0.80 -20.22
C GLY A 152 -12.28 0.78 -19.02
N LYS A 153 -12.47 -0.04 -17.97
CA LYS A 153 -11.61 -0.06 -16.75
C LYS A 153 -10.10 0.01 -17.06
N THR A 154 -9.64 -0.81 -18.00
CA THR A 154 -8.23 -0.87 -18.40
C THR A 154 -7.78 0.45 -19.05
N THR A 155 -8.55 0.96 -19.99
CA THR A 155 -8.22 2.14 -20.80
C THR A 155 -8.40 3.46 -20.05
N THR A 156 -9.40 3.56 -19.17
CA THR A 156 -9.76 4.81 -18.48
C THR A 156 -9.09 4.96 -17.12
N TYR A 157 -8.69 3.85 -16.49
CA TYR A 157 -8.09 3.88 -15.15
C TYR A 157 -6.71 3.24 -15.10
N VAL A 158 -6.58 1.96 -15.45
CA VAL A 158 -5.33 1.19 -15.22
C VAL A 158 -4.18 1.75 -16.05
N SER A 159 -4.37 1.89 -17.36
CA SER A 159 -3.33 2.38 -18.28
C SER A 159 -2.89 3.82 -17.95
N PRO A 160 -3.81 4.79 -17.73
CA PRO A 160 -3.42 6.12 -17.24
C PRO A 160 -2.69 6.09 -15.89
N SER A 161 -3.10 5.22 -14.97
CA SER A 161 -2.46 5.12 -13.65
C SER A 161 -0.99 4.71 -13.78
N ILE A 162 -0.68 3.71 -14.62
CA ILE A 162 0.72 3.30 -14.87
C ILE A 162 1.55 4.48 -15.37
N GLN A 163 1.02 5.24 -16.35
CA GLN A 163 1.72 6.38 -16.93
C GLN A 163 1.82 7.62 -16.02
N ILE A 164 0.88 7.79 -15.10
CA ILE A 164 0.90 8.88 -14.11
C ILE A 164 1.91 8.54 -13.03
N LEU A 165 1.86 7.33 -12.48
CA LEU A 165 2.79 6.87 -11.45
C LEU A 165 4.23 6.88 -11.95
N SER A 166 4.47 6.52 -13.21
CA SER A 166 5.81 6.52 -13.81
C SER A 166 6.48 7.90 -13.86
N GLU A 167 5.70 8.99 -13.80
CA GLU A 167 6.20 10.36 -13.82
C GLU A 167 6.30 10.99 -12.43
N THR A 168 5.84 10.31 -11.38
CA THR A 168 5.95 10.83 -10.00
C THR A 168 7.41 10.85 -9.54
N VAL A 169 7.72 11.67 -8.52
CA VAL A 169 9.08 11.77 -7.98
C VAL A 169 9.54 10.47 -7.32
N THR A 170 8.61 9.74 -6.71
CA THR A 170 8.87 8.52 -5.94
C THR A 170 9.09 7.32 -6.82
N LYS A 171 8.54 7.32 -8.05
CA LYS A 171 8.58 6.19 -9.00
C LYS A 171 8.23 4.86 -8.29
N PRO A 172 7.00 4.71 -7.78
CA PRO A 172 6.66 3.56 -6.95
C PRO A 172 6.78 2.26 -7.75
N SER A 173 7.24 1.20 -7.08
CA SER A 173 7.25 -0.16 -7.66
C SER A 173 5.84 -0.62 -7.98
N MET A 174 5.65 -1.21 -9.17
CA MET A 174 4.36 -1.67 -9.65
C MET A 174 4.39 -3.18 -9.89
N ILE A 175 3.44 -3.89 -9.28
CA ILE A 175 3.15 -5.30 -9.59
C ILE A 175 1.79 -5.31 -10.28
N ILE A 176 1.77 -5.73 -11.55
CA ILE A 176 0.60 -5.66 -12.42
C ILE A 176 0.24 -7.08 -12.86
N SER A 177 -0.97 -7.52 -12.52
CA SER A 177 -1.53 -8.75 -13.09
C SER A 177 -2.13 -8.42 -14.46
N ASP A 178 -1.47 -8.89 -15.52
CA ASP A 178 -1.89 -8.69 -16.90
C ASP A 178 -2.05 -10.03 -17.63
N PRO A 179 -3.20 -10.70 -17.50
CA PRO A 179 -3.43 -12.01 -18.12
C PRO A 179 -3.34 -12.01 -19.65
N LYS A 180 -3.48 -10.84 -20.28
CA LYS A 180 -3.49 -10.71 -21.75
C LYS A 180 -2.14 -10.25 -22.32
N GLY A 181 -1.34 -9.54 -21.54
CA GLY A 181 -0.07 -8.94 -21.97
C GLY A 181 -0.23 -7.54 -22.61
N GLU A 182 -1.46 -7.05 -22.77
CA GLU A 182 -1.75 -5.77 -23.42
C GLU A 182 -1.14 -4.57 -22.68
N LEU A 183 -1.07 -4.62 -21.34
CA LEU A 183 -0.47 -3.55 -20.53
C LEU A 183 1.04 -3.58 -20.63
N TYR A 184 1.64 -4.78 -20.64
CA TYR A 184 3.07 -4.94 -20.84
C TYR A 184 3.50 -4.38 -22.20
N ASP A 185 2.85 -4.82 -23.28
CA ASP A 185 3.15 -4.39 -24.65
C ASP A 185 3.04 -2.87 -24.81
N LEU A 186 2.04 -2.26 -24.17
CA LEU A 186 1.79 -0.83 -24.26
C LEU A 186 2.73 0.03 -23.39
N HIS A 187 3.21 -0.48 -22.26
CA HIS A 187 3.86 0.36 -21.24
C HIS A 187 5.31 0.00 -20.92
N ALA A 188 5.78 -1.22 -21.19
CA ALA A 188 7.11 -1.68 -20.81
C ALA A 188 8.22 -0.74 -21.29
N ASN A 189 8.19 -0.36 -22.57
CA ASN A 189 9.19 0.54 -23.15
C ASN A 189 9.19 1.92 -22.47
N LYS A 190 8.02 2.49 -22.20
CA LYS A 190 7.92 3.78 -21.50
C LYS A 190 8.45 3.68 -20.07
N LEU A 191 8.09 2.62 -19.34
CA LEU A 191 8.56 2.39 -17.98
C LEU A 191 10.09 2.25 -17.93
N ALA A 192 10.67 1.47 -18.85
CA ALA A 192 12.11 1.33 -18.97
C ALA A 192 12.80 2.68 -19.24
N LEU A 193 12.26 3.49 -20.16
CA LEU A 193 12.77 4.85 -20.44
C LEU A 193 12.60 5.80 -19.25
N SER A 194 11.57 5.61 -18.43
CA SER A 194 11.38 6.34 -17.17
C SER A 194 12.29 5.83 -16.03
N GLY A 195 13.13 4.81 -16.27
CA GLY A 195 14.13 4.31 -15.32
C GLY A 195 13.65 3.16 -14.43
N TYR A 196 12.58 2.46 -14.80
CA TYR A 196 12.15 1.24 -14.12
C TYR A 196 12.92 0.03 -14.63
N ASP A 197 13.23 -0.90 -13.71
CA ASP A 197 13.56 -2.28 -14.07
C ASP A 197 12.26 -3.04 -14.35
N VAL A 198 12.02 -3.37 -15.62
CA VAL A 198 10.77 -4.00 -16.07
C VAL A 198 11.00 -5.50 -16.22
N GLN A 199 10.39 -6.27 -15.32
CA GLN A 199 10.46 -7.73 -15.30
C GLN A 199 9.07 -8.33 -15.58
N VAL A 200 9.03 -9.44 -16.31
CA VAL A 200 7.79 -10.16 -16.64
C VAL A 200 7.84 -11.55 -16.06
N ILE A 201 6.77 -11.98 -15.41
CA ILE A 201 6.57 -13.39 -15.07
C ILE A 201 5.49 -13.94 -16.00
N ASP A 202 5.92 -14.49 -17.15
CA ASP A 202 5.01 -15.14 -18.10
C ASP A 202 4.99 -16.65 -17.82
N LEU A 203 3.83 -17.15 -17.39
CA LEU A 203 3.61 -18.56 -17.08
C LEU A 203 3.21 -19.37 -18.32
N ARG A 204 2.84 -18.72 -19.43
CA ARG A 204 2.51 -19.37 -20.71
C ARG A 204 3.74 -19.54 -21.58
N GLU A 205 4.61 -18.54 -21.60
CA GLU A 205 5.86 -18.53 -22.38
C GLU A 205 7.09 -18.31 -21.46
N PRO A 206 7.59 -19.37 -20.78
CA PRO A 206 8.69 -19.25 -19.83
C PRO A 206 9.98 -18.64 -20.39
N ASP A 207 10.20 -18.72 -21.70
CA ASP A 207 11.38 -18.13 -22.36
C ASP A 207 11.35 -16.60 -22.43
N LYS A 208 10.16 -16.00 -22.35
CA LYS A 208 9.97 -14.53 -22.29
C LYS A 208 9.88 -14.01 -20.84
N SER A 209 9.87 -14.93 -19.88
CA SER A 209 9.75 -14.64 -18.46
C SER A 209 11.12 -14.34 -17.85
N ALA A 210 11.13 -13.64 -16.72
CA ALA A 210 12.30 -13.40 -15.88
C ALA A 210 12.85 -14.69 -15.24
N ARG A 211 12.19 -15.84 -15.48
CA ARG A 211 12.56 -17.18 -14.97
C ARG A 211 12.68 -17.20 -13.45
N TRP A 212 11.79 -16.49 -12.77
CA TRP A 212 11.73 -16.47 -11.31
C TRP A 212 11.44 -17.86 -10.76
N ASN A 213 12.32 -18.34 -9.88
CA ASN A 213 12.16 -19.60 -9.17
C ASN A 213 11.81 -19.32 -7.69
N PRO A 214 10.59 -19.65 -7.21
CA PRO A 214 10.23 -19.42 -5.83
C PRO A 214 11.05 -20.25 -4.83
N LEU A 215 11.63 -21.37 -5.28
CA LEU A 215 12.46 -22.25 -4.45
C LEU A 215 13.89 -21.73 -4.23
N GLU A 216 14.28 -20.69 -4.97
CA GLU A 216 15.67 -20.20 -5.01
C GLU A 216 16.20 -19.78 -3.64
N ARG A 217 15.36 -19.12 -2.82
CA ARG A 217 15.76 -18.67 -1.49
C ARG A 217 16.09 -19.82 -0.54
N ALA A 218 15.33 -20.91 -0.60
CA ALA A 218 15.60 -22.08 0.22
C ALA A 218 16.97 -22.69 -0.13
N PHE A 219 17.29 -22.75 -1.43
CA PHE A 219 18.60 -23.19 -1.91
C PHE A 219 19.73 -22.29 -1.41
N ASP A 220 19.59 -20.97 -1.57
CA ASP A 220 20.61 -20.01 -1.16
C ASP A 220 20.88 -20.06 0.36
N PHE A 221 19.83 -20.13 1.19
CA PHE A 221 19.99 -20.28 2.63
C PHE A 221 20.69 -21.59 3.00
N TYR A 222 20.30 -22.69 2.37
CA TYR A 222 20.87 -24.01 2.66
C TYR A 222 22.34 -24.08 2.25
N GLN A 223 22.67 -23.65 1.02
CA GLN A 223 24.04 -23.60 0.53
C GLN A 223 24.91 -22.68 1.38
N ARG A 224 24.41 -21.50 1.73
CA ARG A 224 25.13 -20.59 2.62
C ARG A 224 25.42 -21.21 3.97
N ALA A 225 24.45 -21.90 4.58
CA ALA A 225 24.64 -22.58 5.87
C ALA A 225 25.86 -23.50 5.83
N HIS A 226 26.00 -24.28 4.75
CA HIS A 226 27.07 -25.26 4.58
C HIS A 226 28.41 -24.66 4.10
N ASN A 227 28.44 -23.38 3.73
CA ASN A 227 29.63 -22.69 3.20
C ASN A 227 30.07 -21.47 4.04
N LEU A 228 29.53 -21.28 5.25
CA LEU A 228 29.84 -20.14 6.14
C LEU A 228 31.34 -19.97 6.42
N THR A 229 32.11 -21.05 6.40
CA THR A 229 33.56 -21.00 6.62
C THR A 229 34.29 -20.17 5.58
N ASN A 230 33.75 -20.05 4.37
CA ASN A 230 34.34 -19.27 3.27
C ASN A 230 34.13 -17.76 3.47
N GLU A 231 33.22 -17.36 4.36
CA GLU A 231 32.92 -15.96 4.67
C GLU A 231 33.81 -15.40 5.80
N ILE A 232 34.65 -16.24 6.42
CA ILE A 232 35.50 -15.85 7.55
C ILE A 232 36.75 -15.14 7.03
N LEU A 233 37.02 -13.94 7.56
CA LEU A 233 38.28 -13.23 7.32
C LEU A 233 39.18 -13.33 8.55
N VAL A 234 40.44 -13.66 8.34
CA VAL A 234 41.44 -13.75 9.41
C VAL A 234 42.32 -12.51 9.38
N HIS A 235 42.40 -11.80 10.51
CA HIS A 235 43.19 -10.59 10.65
C HIS A 235 44.37 -10.84 11.60
N ARG A 236 45.56 -10.41 11.20
CA ARG A 236 46.82 -10.54 11.98
C ARG A 236 47.53 -9.20 12.08
N GLY A 237 48.14 -8.89 13.23
CA GLY A 237 48.94 -7.67 13.40
C GLY A 237 48.15 -6.36 13.37
N SER A 238 46.82 -6.44 13.41
CA SER A 238 45.94 -5.27 13.39
C SER A 238 44.86 -5.42 14.45
N HIS A 239 44.50 -4.32 15.11
CA HIS A 239 43.40 -4.32 16.07
C HIS A 239 42.08 -3.99 15.35
N PRO A 240 40.93 -4.60 15.74
CA PRO A 240 39.61 -4.30 15.15
C PRO A 240 39.23 -2.81 15.14
N ASN A 241 39.87 -1.99 15.97
CA ASN A 241 39.66 -0.53 16.03
C ASN A 241 40.02 0.20 14.74
N LYS A 242 40.85 -0.40 13.87
CA LYS A 242 41.17 0.17 12.56
C LYS A 242 40.02 0.06 11.56
N PHE A 243 38.97 -0.72 11.87
CA PHE A 243 37.86 -1.02 10.98
C PHE A 243 36.54 -0.48 11.54
N PRO A 244 36.11 0.74 11.17
CA PRO A 244 34.95 1.40 11.79
C PRO A 244 33.60 0.74 11.46
N LYS A 245 33.54 -0.08 10.41
CA LYS A 245 32.33 -0.80 9.99
C LYS A 245 32.14 -2.15 10.69
N ILE A 246 33.12 -2.60 11.48
CA ILE A 246 33.08 -3.89 12.17
C ILE A 246 32.59 -3.69 13.61
N GLN A 247 31.58 -4.44 13.99
CA GLN A 247 31.07 -4.48 15.36
C GLN A 247 32.03 -5.28 16.24
N LYS A 248 32.41 -4.69 17.37
CA LYS A 248 33.29 -5.31 18.36
C LYS A 248 32.47 -5.95 19.47
N MET A 249 32.98 -7.04 20.04
CA MET A 249 32.39 -7.69 21.19
C MET A 249 32.71 -6.89 22.46
N ASN A 250 31.72 -6.75 23.35
CA ASN A 250 31.90 -6.05 24.61
C ASN A 250 32.72 -6.89 25.58
N SER A 251 33.60 -6.24 26.34
CA SER A 251 34.35 -6.87 27.45
C SER A 251 35.27 -8.03 27.03
N VAL A 252 35.84 -7.99 25.82
CA VAL A 252 36.83 -8.98 25.36
C VAL A 252 38.11 -8.32 24.89
N THR A 253 39.25 -8.95 25.16
CA THR A 253 40.57 -8.51 24.69
C THR A 253 40.94 -9.26 23.42
N TYR A 254 41.31 -8.51 22.39
CA TYR A 254 41.74 -9.07 21.11
C TYR A 254 43.25 -9.32 21.13
N GLY A 255 43.65 -10.52 20.69
CA GLY A 255 45.05 -10.87 20.49
C GLY A 255 45.62 -10.34 19.17
N ASP A 256 46.81 -10.83 18.82
CA ASP A 256 47.46 -10.52 17.54
C ASP A 256 46.71 -11.13 16.34
N GLU A 257 45.99 -12.24 16.54
CA GLU A 257 45.09 -12.86 15.58
C GLU A 257 43.63 -12.75 16.05
N TRP A 258 42.73 -12.36 15.15
CA TRP A 258 41.28 -12.32 15.38
C TRP A 258 40.53 -12.59 14.06
N TYR A 259 39.23 -12.83 14.17
CA TYR A 259 38.40 -13.28 13.04
C TYR A 259 37.23 -12.33 12.81
N GLU A 260 36.93 -12.03 11.55
CA GLU A 260 35.75 -11.29 11.14
C GLU A 260 34.75 -12.24 10.49
N PHE A 261 33.50 -12.14 10.91
CA PHE A 261 32.37 -12.87 10.34
C PHE A 261 31.10 -12.04 10.54
N GLU A 262 30.24 -11.90 9.52
CA GLU A 262 29.02 -11.08 9.58
C GLU A 262 29.26 -9.63 10.07
N HIS A 263 30.39 -9.03 9.69
CA HIS A 263 30.84 -7.72 10.18
C HIS A 263 31.02 -7.63 11.70
N VAL A 264 31.23 -8.76 12.39
CA VAL A 264 31.53 -8.84 13.83
C VAL A 264 32.95 -9.37 14.03
N ALA A 265 33.70 -8.74 14.95
CA ALA A 265 35.05 -9.17 15.32
C ALA A 265 35.03 -10.18 16.48
N TYR A 266 35.51 -11.39 16.22
CA TYR A 266 35.65 -12.49 17.17
C TYR A 266 37.11 -12.64 17.63
N PRO A 267 37.37 -12.70 18.94
CA PRO A 267 38.73 -12.70 19.50
C PRO A 267 39.43 -14.06 19.40
N ASP A 268 38.67 -15.16 19.32
CA ASP A 268 39.21 -16.51 19.32
C ASP A 268 38.33 -17.49 18.52
N LYS A 269 38.92 -18.65 18.17
CA LYS A 269 38.23 -19.72 17.42
C LYS A 269 37.01 -20.29 18.15
N PRO A 270 37.03 -20.58 19.47
CA PRO A 270 35.85 -21.05 20.19
C PRO A 270 34.63 -20.14 20.05
N THR A 271 34.81 -18.85 20.25
CA THR A 271 33.74 -17.84 20.17
C THR A 271 33.21 -17.71 18.74
N LEU A 272 34.12 -17.68 17.76
CA LEU A 272 33.76 -17.73 16.34
C LEU A 272 32.96 -19.00 16.01
N LYS A 273 33.39 -20.17 16.48
CA LYS A 273 32.72 -21.45 16.22
C LYS A 273 31.29 -21.47 16.76
N HIS A 274 31.06 -20.87 17.92
CA HIS A 274 29.71 -20.72 18.47
C HIS A 274 28.83 -19.86 17.56
N ALA A 275 29.36 -18.73 17.07
CA ALA A 275 28.64 -17.86 16.15
C ALA A 275 28.32 -18.55 14.81
N ILE A 276 29.28 -19.26 14.23
CA ILE A 276 29.08 -20.03 13.00
C ILE A 276 28.03 -21.12 13.20
N THR A 277 28.09 -21.84 14.32
CA THR A 277 27.14 -22.92 14.62
C THR A 277 25.72 -22.37 14.79
N ALA A 278 25.58 -21.24 15.49
CA ALA A 278 24.30 -20.53 15.62
C ALA A 278 23.78 -20.04 14.26
N MET A 279 24.65 -19.49 13.41
CA MET A 279 24.27 -19.03 12.08
C MET A 279 23.89 -20.18 11.15
N HIS A 280 24.64 -21.28 11.17
CA HIS A 280 24.34 -22.51 10.45
C HIS A 280 22.94 -23.03 10.83
N ALA A 281 22.64 -23.13 12.13
CA ALA A 281 21.32 -23.56 12.59
C ALA A 281 20.20 -22.61 12.12
N LYS A 282 20.42 -21.29 12.22
CA LYS A 282 19.46 -20.28 11.75
C LYS A 282 19.20 -20.35 10.24
N LEU A 283 20.25 -20.48 9.42
CA LEU A 283 20.09 -20.57 7.96
C LEU A 283 19.40 -21.87 7.54
N LYS A 284 19.72 -23.01 8.17
CA LYS A 284 19.00 -24.27 7.92
C LYS A 284 17.52 -24.17 8.28
N ALA A 285 17.19 -23.51 9.39
CA ALA A 285 15.81 -23.27 9.77
C ALA A 285 15.08 -22.37 8.75
N LEU A 286 15.73 -21.30 8.27
CA LEU A 286 15.16 -20.44 7.21
C LEU A 286 14.90 -21.21 5.92
N ALA A 287 15.86 -22.05 5.48
CA ALA A 287 15.67 -22.89 4.31
C ALA A 287 14.49 -23.86 4.46
N ALA A 288 14.38 -24.53 5.62
CA ALA A 288 13.28 -25.44 5.91
C ALA A 288 11.92 -24.73 5.96
N ASN A 289 11.86 -23.52 6.51
CA ASN A 289 10.64 -22.70 6.55
C ASN A 289 10.20 -22.28 5.14
N GLU A 290 11.12 -21.84 4.28
CA GLU A 290 10.79 -21.49 2.89
C GLU A 290 10.22 -22.72 2.13
N VAL A 291 10.80 -23.91 2.34
CA VAL A 291 10.25 -25.17 1.78
C VAL A 291 8.84 -25.46 2.32
N GLU A 292 8.63 -25.27 3.62
CA GLU A 292 7.34 -25.50 4.27
C GLU A 292 6.26 -24.54 3.77
N ASP A 293 6.56 -23.24 3.70
CA ASP A 293 5.64 -22.22 3.19
C ASP A 293 5.24 -22.52 1.74
N ILE A 294 6.18 -23.00 0.92
CA ILE A 294 5.92 -23.41 -0.46
C ILE A 294 5.01 -24.65 -0.49
N ALA A 295 5.29 -25.68 0.31
CA ALA A 295 4.45 -26.88 0.36
C ALA A 295 3.02 -26.56 0.82
N LEU A 296 2.87 -25.72 1.85
CA LEU A 296 1.57 -25.22 2.34
C LEU A 296 0.80 -24.47 1.25
N THR A 297 1.51 -23.65 0.46
CA THR A 297 0.92 -22.87 -0.64
C THR A 297 0.48 -23.76 -1.80
N LEU A 298 1.25 -24.80 -2.14
CA LEU A 298 0.94 -25.72 -3.24
C LEU A 298 -0.23 -26.66 -2.91
N CYS A 299 -0.33 -27.13 -1.68
CA CYS A 299 -1.36 -28.07 -1.24
C CYS A 299 -2.08 -27.53 0.01
N PRO A 300 -2.89 -26.46 -0.10
CA PRO A 300 -3.55 -25.89 1.06
C PRO A 300 -4.49 -26.90 1.73
N VAL A 301 -4.49 -26.94 3.06
CA VAL A 301 -5.42 -27.80 3.82
C VAL A 301 -6.80 -27.16 3.80
N THR A 302 -7.62 -27.57 2.84
CA THR A 302 -9.00 -27.11 2.68
C THR A 302 -9.93 -28.31 2.54
N GLY A 303 -11.08 -28.28 3.21
CA GLY A 303 -12.14 -29.29 3.04
C GLY A 303 -12.26 -30.28 4.19
N GLN A 304 -13.02 -31.36 3.95
CA GLN A 304 -13.44 -32.34 4.96
C GLN A 304 -12.43 -33.43 5.28
N ASP A 305 -11.44 -33.68 4.40
CA ASP A 305 -10.37 -34.65 4.64
C ASP A 305 -8.99 -33.98 4.63
N PRO A 306 -8.55 -33.43 5.78
CA PRO A 306 -7.24 -32.83 5.94
C PRO A 306 -6.08 -33.82 5.75
N MET A 307 -6.32 -35.13 5.92
CA MET A 307 -5.25 -36.13 5.98
C MET A 307 -4.52 -36.23 4.63
N TRP A 308 -5.26 -36.17 3.53
CA TRP A 308 -4.67 -36.18 2.18
C TRP A 308 -3.84 -34.93 1.90
N SER A 309 -4.35 -33.73 2.22
CA SER A 309 -3.60 -32.49 2.02
C SER A 309 -2.33 -32.44 2.88
N MET A 310 -2.41 -32.86 4.14
CA MET A 310 -1.24 -32.93 5.03
C MET A 310 -0.21 -33.95 4.54
N GLY A 311 -0.65 -35.12 4.07
CA GLY A 311 0.23 -36.12 3.47
C GLY A 311 0.93 -35.59 2.21
N ALA A 312 0.20 -34.90 1.33
CA ALA A 312 0.77 -34.28 0.14
C ALA A 312 1.80 -33.18 0.47
N GLN A 313 1.53 -32.35 1.49
CA GLN A 313 2.49 -31.36 1.98
C GLN A 313 3.77 -32.02 2.51
N GLY A 314 3.63 -33.04 3.35
CA GLY A 314 4.76 -33.81 3.88
C GLY A 314 5.60 -34.42 2.77
N PHE A 315 4.94 -35.02 1.78
CA PHE A 315 5.59 -35.61 0.61
C PHE A 315 6.37 -34.60 -0.22
N ILE A 316 5.77 -33.45 -0.57
CA ILE A 316 6.45 -32.38 -1.32
C ILE A 316 7.62 -31.82 -0.50
N LYS A 317 7.40 -31.55 0.78
CA LYS A 317 8.45 -31.06 1.70
C LYS A 317 9.61 -32.04 1.77
N GLY A 318 9.33 -33.34 1.90
CA GLY A 318 10.32 -34.41 1.91
C GLY A 318 11.19 -34.38 0.65
N ILE A 319 10.57 -34.32 -0.55
CA ILE A 319 11.31 -34.25 -1.82
C ILE A 319 12.19 -33.00 -1.90
N LEU A 320 11.65 -31.83 -1.53
CA LEU A 320 12.39 -30.57 -1.61
C LEU A 320 13.58 -30.55 -0.64
N LEU A 321 13.40 -31.03 0.60
CA LEU A 321 14.51 -31.17 1.55
C LEU A 321 15.55 -32.18 1.06
N ALA A 322 15.10 -33.28 0.45
CA ALA A 322 15.96 -34.27 -0.17
C ALA A 322 16.81 -33.66 -1.31
N MET A 323 16.19 -32.87 -2.18
CA MET A 323 16.91 -32.16 -3.25
C MET A 323 17.92 -31.13 -2.67
N LEU A 324 17.61 -30.45 -1.56
CA LEU A 324 18.58 -29.56 -0.90
C LEU A 324 19.79 -30.32 -0.37
N GLU A 325 19.58 -31.49 0.25
CA GLU A 325 20.68 -32.35 0.69
C GLU A 325 21.55 -32.81 -0.49
N ASP A 326 20.92 -33.18 -1.61
CA ASP A 326 21.63 -33.60 -2.83
C ASP A 326 22.48 -32.47 -3.40
N SER A 327 22.09 -31.22 -3.19
CA SER A 327 22.86 -30.05 -3.63
C SER A 327 24.19 -29.86 -2.90
N LEU A 328 24.43 -30.59 -1.81
CA LEU A 328 25.73 -30.62 -1.13
C LEU A 328 26.69 -31.64 -1.75
N ILE A 329 26.21 -32.51 -2.64
CA ILE A 329 26.98 -33.61 -3.25
C ILE A 329 27.21 -33.27 -4.73
N PRO A 330 28.41 -32.78 -5.13
CA PRO A 330 28.67 -32.33 -6.49
C PRO A 330 28.37 -33.38 -7.57
N GLU A 331 28.58 -34.66 -7.25
CA GLU A 331 28.38 -35.80 -8.16
C GLU A 331 26.90 -35.98 -8.56
N LEU A 332 25.97 -35.56 -7.71
CA LEU A 332 24.52 -35.62 -8.01
C LEU A 332 24.08 -34.46 -8.90
N GLY A 333 24.90 -33.41 -9.02
CA GLY A 333 24.68 -32.31 -9.96
C GLY A 333 23.38 -31.53 -9.70
N MET A 334 22.95 -31.42 -8.43
CA MET A 334 21.79 -30.62 -8.04
C MET A 334 22.18 -29.15 -7.87
N THR A 335 22.18 -28.42 -8.99
CA THR A 335 22.51 -26.98 -9.00
C THR A 335 21.31 -26.11 -8.62
N LYS A 336 21.56 -24.81 -8.43
CA LYS A 336 20.54 -23.80 -8.13
C LYS A 336 19.41 -23.79 -9.17
N GLU A 337 19.76 -23.91 -10.45
CA GLU A 337 18.81 -23.94 -11.58
C GLU A 337 18.02 -25.24 -11.62
N ARG A 338 18.59 -26.34 -11.12
CA ARG A 338 17.94 -27.66 -11.06
C ARG A 338 17.05 -27.83 -9.83
N PHE A 339 17.24 -27.03 -8.78
CA PHE A 339 16.34 -26.98 -7.63
C PHE A 339 15.05 -26.21 -7.96
N ASN A 340 14.13 -26.86 -8.68
CA ASN A 340 12.91 -26.24 -9.20
C ASN A 340 11.72 -27.22 -9.18
N PHE A 341 10.51 -26.70 -9.43
CA PHE A 341 9.30 -27.52 -9.40
C PHE A 341 9.23 -28.60 -10.48
N TYR A 342 9.87 -28.40 -11.63
CA TYR A 342 9.90 -29.41 -12.69
C TYR A 342 10.64 -30.67 -12.25
N ASN A 343 11.81 -30.51 -11.63
CA ASN A 343 12.56 -31.65 -11.12
C ASN A 343 11.91 -32.26 -9.88
N MET A 344 11.30 -31.45 -9.01
CA MET A 344 10.49 -31.95 -7.88
C MET A 344 9.34 -32.83 -8.39
N GLU A 345 8.58 -32.36 -9.39
CA GLU A 345 7.47 -33.10 -9.99
C GLU A 345 7.96 -34.40 -10.62
N LYS A 346 9.06 -34.38 -11.38
CA LYS A 346 9.66 -35.60 -11.95
C LYS A 346 10.04 -36.65 -10.92
N ILE A 347 10.54 -36.23 -9.76
CA ILE A 347 10.84 -37.14 -8.65
C ILE A 347 9.53 -37.70 -8.08
N ALA A 348 8.56 -36.82 -7.80
CA ALA A 348 7.26 -37.19 -7.25
C ALA A 348 6.47 -38.16 -8.15
N SER A 349 6.54 -37.96 -9.47
CA SER A 349 5.81 -38.72 -10.47
C SER A 349 6.58 -39.93 -11.00
N LYS A 350 7.82 -40.16 -10.55
CA LYS A 350 8.59 -41.34 -10.94
C LYS A 350 7.83 -42.62 -10.58
N ARG A 351 7.60 -43.47 -11.59
CA ARG A 351 7.05 -44.81 -11.45
C ARG A 351 8.01 -45.82 -12.10
N ASP A 352 8.23 -46.93 -11.41
CA ASP A 352 8.99 -48.07 -11.90
C ASP A 352 8.08 -49.02 -12.67
N ILE A 353 8.63 -49.64 -13.71
CA ILE A 353 7.94 -50.69 -14.47
C ILE A 353 8.08 -51.98 -13.67
N SER A 354 7.09 -52.26 -12.82
CA SER A 354 7.06 -53.42 -11.93
C SER A 354 5.60 -53.78 -11.61
N ASP A 355 5.30 -55.08 -11.60
CA ASP A 355 3.94 -55.59 -11.36
C ASP A 355 3.53 -55.55 -9.88
N SER A 356 4.49 -55.39 -8.95
CA SER A 356 4.24 -55.49 -7.50
C SER A 356 4.42 -54.18 -6.73
N ASP A 357 5.41 -53.37 -7.09
CA ASP A 357 5.68 -52.07 -6.45
C ASP A 357 6.24 -51.10 -7.48
N THR A 358 5.48 -50.06 -7.78
CA THR A 358 5.84 -49.04 -8.78
C THR A 358 6.62 -47.88 -8.18
N LEU A 359 6.94 -47.89 -6.87
CA LEU A 359 7.59 -46.80 -6.16
C LEU A 359 8.96 -47.16 -5.58
N VAL A 360 9.57 -48.26 -6.03
CA VAL A 360 10.84 -48.77 -5.50
C VAL A 360 11.96 -47.73 -5.57
N THR A 361 12.12 -47.07 -6.72
CA THR A 361 13.12 -46.01 -6.92
C THR A 361 12.89 -44.84 -5.99
N LEU A 362 11.63 -44.42 -5.82
CA LEU A 362 11.28 -43.31 -4.93
C LEU A 362 11.52 -43.67 -3.46
N LYS A 363 11.17 -44.88 -3.02
CA LYS A 363 11.47 -45.38 -1.67
C LYS A 363 12.98 -45.41 -1.41
N ASN A 364 13.75 -45.91 -2.37
CA ASN A 364 15.22 -45.97 -2.27
C ASN A 364 15.84 -44.56 -2.22
N TYR A 365 15.27 -43.59 -2.93
CA TYR A 365 15.71 -42.19 -2.91
C TYR A 365 15.64 -41.56 -1.51
N PHE A 366 14.67 -41.96 -0.69
CA PHE A 366 14.59 -41.53 0.71
C PHE A 366 15.37 -42.44 1.67
N ALA A 367 15.35 -43.76 1.44
CA ALA A 367 15.97 -44.74 2.32
C ALA A 367 17.51 -44.68 2.34
N GLY A 368 18.14 -44.19 1.26
CA GLY A 368 19.60 -44.05 1.16
C GLY A 368 20.19 -42.84 1.90
N ARG A 369 19.36 -42.04 2.60
CA ARG A 369 19.78 -40.78 3.23
C ARG A 369 20.33 -40.99 4.64
N ASP A 370 21.14 -40.05 5.10
CA ASP A 370 21.71 -40.06 6.44
C ASP A 370 20.60 -40.10 7.51
N LYS A 371 20.85 -40.75 8.65
CA LYS A 371 19.88 -40.84 9.76
C LYS A 371 19.50 -39.48 10.36
N LEU A 372 20.35 -38.46 10.17
CA LEU A 372 20.11 -37.07 10.56
C LEU A 372 19.41 -36.25 9.46
N SER A 373 19.08 -36.86 8.31
CA SER A 373 18.31 -36.24 7.24
C SER A 373 16.91 -35.88 7.72
N VAL A 374 16.56 -34.60 7.58
CA VAL A 374 15.20 -34.13 7.88
C VAL A 374 14.22 -34.70 6.85
N ALA A 375 14.68 -34.91 5.61
CA ALA A 375 13.89 -35.51 4.53
C ALA A 375 13.50 -36.97 4.81
N ALA A 376 14.39 -37.76 5.44
CA ALA A 376 14.11 -39.14 5.83
C ALA A 376 13.18 -39.25 7.05
N SER A 377 13.17 -38.24 7.92
CA SER A 377 12.38 -38.22 9.17
C SER A 377 10.97 -37.64 9.03
N GLY A 378 10.69 -36.91 7.95
CA GLY A 378 9.43 -36.18 7.72
C GLY A 378 8.67 -36.58 6.46
N GLY A 379 9.07 -37.67 5.81
CA GLY A 379 8.40 -38.26 4.64
C GLY A 379 7.34 -39.28 5.00
#